data_AF-H3GDV3-F1
#
_entry.id   AF-H3GDV3-F1
#
_cell.length_a   1.000
_cell.length_b   1.000
_cell.length_c   1.000
_cell.angle_alpha   90.00
_cell.angle_beta   90.00
_cell.angle_gamma   90.00
#
_symmetry.space_group_name_H-M   'P 1'
#
loop_
_entity.id
_entity.type
_entity.pdbx_description
1 polymer ?
#
loop_
_entity_poly.entity_id
_entity_poly.type
_entity_poly.pdbx_seq_one_letter_code
_entity_poly.pdbx_strand_id
1 'polypeptide(L)'
;MCLFHVAKKIYEKTRVLDAGVAAMVLRHLHELHFARSEAEFRQQLEEVQEVWLKLPELTSFVSYFNTVWLNERTWRWQCYHTPSGFAATNNPVETYNASIKRDVTLRRKLMVGALLDRLLILCRGESVRARAFLDEPAHSDRLVRRTNALARDGLLHECRPDRNSVSFLLGNTTSEAANSIVNVVAVPCARVFDVHERRSNENLPVTAQLGVETARMEVLGMPSTGWEVDVEAQTCPCRVFFKQGSCVHLLYALGNAGGIDASGRETLVYSGPTKRKRTRRVQNAGRPAFNGPALALE
;
A
#
# COMPACT_ATOMS: atom_id res chain seq x y z
N MET A 1 -9.83 -18.63 3.36
CA MET A 1 -10.20 -17.83 4.55
C MET A 1 -9.45 -16.51 4.45
N CYS A 2 -9.99 -15.35 4.82
CA CYS A 2 -9.23 -14.10 4.65
C CYS A 2 -8.42 -13.73 5.89
N LEU A 3 -7.28 -13.04 5.70
CA LEU A 3 -6.41 -12.60 6.80
C LEU A 3 -7.17 -11.85 7.90
N PHE A 4 -8.13 -11.00 7.54
CA PHE A 4 -8.89 -10.23 8.52
C PHE A 4 -9.59 -11.15 9.56
N HIS A 5 -10.19 -12.25 9.12
CA HIS A 5 -10.81 -13.22 10.02
C HIS A 5 -9.78 -13.94 10.88
N VAL A 6 -8.65 -14.33 10.28
CA VAL A 6 -7.53 -14.98 10.98
C VAL A 6 -6.97 -14.06 12.06
N ALA A 7 -6.61 -12.82 11.70
CA ALA A 7 -6.09 -11.80 12.60
C ALA A 7 -7.07 -11.45 13.72
N LYS A 8 -8.36 -11.30 13.41
CA LYS A 8 -9.40 -11.06 14.43
C LYS A 8 -9.45 -12.19 15.45
N LYS A 9 -9.44 -13.45 15.00
CA LYS A 9 -9.51 -14.61 15.89
C LYS A 9 -8.22 -14.81 16.68
N ILE A 10 -7.08 -14.53 16.09
CA ILE A 10 -5.79 -14.55 16.77
C ILE A 10 -5.73 -13.45 17.83
N TYR A 11 -6.21 -12.24 17.52
CA TYR A 11 -6.34 -11.16 18.51
C TYR A 11 -7.23 -11.58 19.69
N GLU A 12 -8.40 -12.17 19.42
CA GLU A 12 -9.29 -12.68 20.47
C GLU A 12 -8.60 -13.73 21.37
N LYS A 13 -7.76 -14.59 20.80
CA LYS A 13 -7.01 -15.64 21.52
C LYS A 13 -5.78 -15.13 22.26
N THR A 14 -5.15 -14.06 21.79
CA THR A 14 -3.93 -13.49 22.37
C THR A 14 -4.19 -12.34 23.34
N ARG A 15 -5.43 -11.83 23.42
CA ARG A 15 -5.80 -10.71 24.32
C ARG A 15 -5.55 -10.96 25.80
N VAL A 16 -5.48 -12.22 26.22
CA VAL A 16 -5.20 -12.62 27.61
C VAL A 16 -3.71 -12.72 27.92
N LEU A 17 -2.86 -12.65 26.89
CA LEU A 17 -1.41 -12.72 27.01
C LEU A 17 -0.83 -11.34 27.27
N ASP A 18 0.46 -11.31 27.61
CA ASP A 18 1.22 -10.06 27.65
C ASP A 18 1.12 -9.30 26.31
N ALA A 19 1.08 -7.96 26.41
CA ALA A 19 0.90 -7.10 25.24
C ALA A 19 2.05 -7.24 24.23
N GLY A 20 3.29 -7.45 24.69
CA GLY A 20 4.45 -7.69 23.83
C GLY A 20 4.35 -9.02 23.09
N VAL A 21 3.87 -10.05 23.76
CA VAL A 21 3.67 -11.39 23.19
C VAL A 21 2.55 -11.38 22.15
N ALA A 22 1.42 -10.74 22.47
CA ALA A 22 0.31 -10.57 21.54
C ALA A 22 0.72 -9.78 20.28
N ALA A 23 1.50 -8.70 20.46
CA ALA A 23 2.05 -7.92 19.35
C ALA A 23 3.02 -8.75 18.49
N MET A 24 3.90 -9.54 19.11
CA MET A 24 4.82 -10.45 18.40
C MET A 24 4.05 -11.47 17.56
N VAL A 25 3.01 -12.10 18.12
CA VAL A 25 2.19 -13.09 17.38
C VAL A 25 1.50 -12.45 16.18
N LEU A 26 0.91 -11.25 16.34
CA LEU A 26 0.31 -10.50 15.23
C LEU A 26 1.33 -10.10 14.17
N ARG A 27 2.53 -9.70 14.58
CA ARG A 27 3.64 -9.39 13.67
C ARG A 27 4.02 -10.60 12.83
N HIS A 28 4.26 -11.75 13.46
CA HIS A 28 4.60 -12.99 12.75
C HIS A 28 3.47 -13.43 11.82
N LEU A 29 2.21 -13.29 12.24
CA LEU A 29 1.05 -13.58 11.38
C LEU A 29 1.07 -12.76 10.08
N HIS A 30 1.40 -11.47 10.18
CA HIS A 30 1.51 -10.61 9.00
C HIS A 30 2.69 -11.00 8.11
N GLU A 31 3.83 -11.41 8.66
CA GLU A 31 4.97 -11.90 7.85
C GLU A 31 4.58 -13.13 7.05
N LEU A 32 4.01 -14.12 7.74
CA LEU A 32 3.49 -15.35 7.12
C LEU A 32 2.45 -15.05 6.04
N HIS A 33 1.56 -14.07 6.28
CA HIS A 33 0.57 -13.67 5.29
C HIS A 33 1.19 -13.10 4.02
N PHE A 34 2.29 -12.36 4.15
CA PHE A 34 2.97 -11.66 3.06
C PHE A 34 4.15 -12.44 2.45
N ALA A 35 4.26 -13.74 2.75
CA ALA A 35 5.13 -14.65 2.03
C ALA A 35 4.83 -14.62 0.52
N ARG A 36 5.87 -14.65 -0.31
CA ARG A 36 5.78 -14.60 -1.79
C ARG A 36 5.56 -15.97 -2.41
N SER A 37 5.91 -17.02 -1.68
CA SER A 37 5.78 -18.41 -2.14
C SER A 37 5.48 -19.34 -0.98
N GLU A 38 5.04 -20.55 -1.31
CA GLU A 38 4.84 -21.61 -0.33
C GLU A 38 6.15 -22.03 0.35
N ALA A 39 7.26 -22.02 -0.38
CA ALA A 39 8.57 -22.33 0.18
C ALA A 39 9.00 -21.30 1.23
N GLU A 40 8.84 -20.01 0.92
CA GLU A 40 9.14 -18.93 1.87
C GLU A 40 8.22 -19.01 3.09
N PHE A 41 6.94 -19.28 2.89
CA PHE A 41 5.98 -19.42 3.98
C PHE A 41 6.37 -20.55 4.94
N ARG A 42 6.75 -21.73 4.42
CA ARG A 42 7.14 -22.86 5.26
C ARG A 42 8.39 -22.56 6.06
N GLN A 43 9.40 -21.95 5.43
CA GLN A 43 10.62 -21.54 6.13
C GLN A 43 10.31 -20.55 7.26
N GLN A 44 9.55 -19.49 6.97
CA GLN A 44 9.16 -18.50 7.99
C GLN A 44 8.30 -19.12 9.09
N LEU A 45 7.44 -20.08 8.74
CA LEU A 45 6.59 -20.77 9.71
C LEU A 45 7.42 -21.58 10.70
N GLU A 46 8.45 -22.29 10.24
CA GLU A 46 9.37 -23.02 11.11
C GLU A 46 10.08 -22.06 12.08
N GLU A 47 10.68 -20.99 11.57
CA GLU A 47 11.36 -19.97 12.38
C GLU A 47 10.41 -19.35 13.43
N VAL A 48 9.18 -19.00 13.03
CA VAL A 48 8.16 -18.43 13.91
C VAL A 48 7.72 -19.44 14.98
N GLN A 49 7.52 -20.70 14.62
CA GLN A 49 7.11 -21.75 15.55
C GLN A 49 8.21 -22.05 16.57
N GLU A 50 9.48 -22.06 16.17
CA GLU A 50 10.60 -22.19 17.11
C GLU A 50 10.60 -21.09 18.17
N VAL A 51 10.33 -19.84 17.77
CA VAL A 51 10.21 -18.72 18.71
C VAL A 51 9.01 -18.92 19.63
N TRP A 52 7.86 -19.32 19.09
CA TRP A 52 6.65 -19.52 19.88
C TRP A 52 6.78 -20.67 20.89
N LEU A 53 7.49 -21.75 20.54
CA LEU A 53 7.71 -22.90 21.42
C LEU A 53 8.62 -22.59 22.61
N LYS A 54 9.47 -21.56 22.53
CA LYS A 54 10.28 -21.08 23.67
C LYS A 54 9.45 -20.40 24.76
N LEU A 55 8.21 -20.00 24.44
CA LEU A 55 7.31 -19.31 25.36
C LEU A 55 6.23 -20.28 25.85
N PRO A 56 6.28 -20.73 27.12
CA PRO A 56 5.37 -21.75 27.63
C PRO A 56 3.90 -21.31 27.57
N GLU A 57 3.63 -20.01 27.70
CA GLU A 57 2.29 -19.42 27.60
C GLU A 57 1.65 -19.57 26.20
N LEU A 58 2.46 -19.76 25.15
CA LEU A 58 1.98 -19.95 23.79
C LEU A 58 1.69 -21.41 23.43
N THR A 59 1.97 -22.38 24.31
CA THR A 59 1.76 -23.82 24.02
C THR A 59 0.36 -24.12 23.51
N SER A 60 -0.67 -23.60 24.20
CA SER A 60 -2.07 -23.78 23.81
C SER A 60 -2.41 -23.04 22.51
N PHE A 61 -1.81 -21.86 22.29
CA PHE A 61 -1.98 -21.06 21.10
C PHE A 61 -1.36 -21.75 19.86
N VAL A 62 -0.17 -22.32 19.97
CA VAL A 62 0.51 -23.05 18.88
C VAL A 62 -0.34 -24.24 18.44
N SER A 63 -0.84 -25.03 19.40
CA SER A 63 -1.74 -26.15 19.11
C SER A 63 -2.99 -25.67 18.36
N TYR A 64 -3.63 -24.60 18.84
CA TYR A 64 -4.78 -23.96 18.19
C TYR A 64 -4.45 -23.45 16.78
N PHE A 65 -3.31 -22.77 16.61
CA PHE A 65 -2.92 -22.19 15.33
C PHE A 65 -2.74 -23.27 14.27
N ASN A 66 -2.06 -24.37 14.63
CA ASN A 66 -1.82 -25.48 13.72
C ASN A 66 -3.12 -26.20 13.34
N THR A 67 -4.00 -26.48 14.31
CA THR A 67 -5.28 -27.17 14.03
C THR A 67 -6.29 -26.31 13.28
N VAL A 68 -6.31 -25.00 13.51
CA VAL A 68 -7.37 -24.13 12.97
C VAL A 68 -6.91 -23.36 11.73
N TRP A 69 -5.66 -22.92 11.66
CA TRP A 69 -5.20 -22.04 10.57
C TRP A 69 -4.25 -22.71 9.59
N LEU A 70 -3.79 -23.94 9.86
CA LEU A 70 -2.96 -24.73 8.97
C LEU A 70 -3.61 -26.07 8.57
N ASN A 71 -4.94 -26.20 8.74
CA ASN A 71 -5.69 -27.37 8.29
C ASN A 71 -6.11 -27.27 6.81
N GLU A 72 -6.62 -28.35 6.24
CA GLU A 72 -7.03 -28.44 4.84
C GLU A 72 -8.13 -27.44 4.38
N ARG A 73 -8.93 -26.91 5.31
CA ARG A 73 -10.10 -26.07 4.98
C ARG A 73 -9.83 -24.57 5.07
N THR A 74 -9.04 -24.14 6.04
CA THR A 74 -8.85 -22.72 6.38
C THR A 74 -7.42 -22.23 6.21
N TRP A 75 -6.51 -23.05 5.67
CA TRP A 75 -5.10 -22.69 5.47
C TRP A 75 -4.81 -21.60 4.43
N ARG A 76 -5.65 -21.45 3.39
CA ARG A 76 -5.42 -20.47 2.31
C ARG A 76 -5.80 -19.06 2.74
N TRP A 77 -4.93 -18.44 3.52
CA TRP A 77 -5.06 -17.04 3.92
C TRP A 77 -3.88 -16.18 3.47
N GLN A 78 -2.77 -16.77 3.03
CA GLN A 78 -1.55 -16.11 2.56
C GLN A 78 -1.73 -15.45 1.18
N CYS A 79 -0.94 -14.41 0.90
CA CYS A 79 -1.02 -13.63 -0.34
C CYS A 79 -0.71 -14.46 -1.59
N TYR A 80 0.29 -15.36 -1.54
CA TYR A 80 0.77 -16.09 -2.71
C TYR A 80 -0.27 -17.03 -3.34
N HIS A 81 -1.40 -17.27 -2.67
CA HIS A 81 -2.53 -18.02 -3.24
C HIS A 81 -3.37 -17.20 -4.22
N THR A 82 -3.17 -15.88 -4.29
CA THR A 82 -3.95 -14.96 -5.12
C THR A 82 -2.99 -14.14 -5.97
N PRO A 83 -3.25 -13.98 -7.28
CA PRO A 83 -2.43 -13.10 -8.12
C PRO A 83 -2.40 -11.67 -7.56
N SER A 84 -1.30 -10.97 -7.80
CA SER A 84 -1.14 -9.58 -7.35
C SER A 84 -2.27 -8.69 -7.88
N GLY A 85 -2.80 -7.80 -7.05
CA GLY A 85 -3.90 -6.89 -7.41
C GLY A 85 -5.29 -7.49 -7.24
N PHE A 86 -5.42 -8.81 -7.09
CA PHE A 86 -6.71 -9.45 -6.82
C PHE A 86 -7.06 -9.39 -5.34
N ALA A 87 -8.36 -9.37 -5.05
CA ALA A 87 -8.84 -9.32 -3.68
C ALA A 87 -8.49 -10.62 -2.92
N ALA A 88 -7.46 -10.56 -2.08
CA ALA A 88 -7.09 -11.64 -1.16
C ALA A 88 -8.09 -11.84 0.01
N THR A 89 -9.23 -11.12 0.00
CA THR A 89 -10.25 -11.18 1.05
C THR A 89 -11.65 -11.12 0.47
N ASN A 90 -12.60 -11.75 1.16
CA ASN A 90 -14.03 -11.62 0.88
C ASN A 90 -14.62 -10.27 1.36
N ASN A 91 -13.79 -9.33 1.84
CA ASN A 91 -14.24 -8.05 2.39
C ASN A 91 -15.13 -7.23 1.42
N PRO A 92 -14.88 -7.21 0.09
CA PRO A 92 -15.82 -6.55 -0.83
C PRO A 92 -17.21 -7.17 -0.81
N VAL A 93 -17.29 -8.51 -0.78
CA VAL A 93 -18.56 -9.25 -0.68
C VAL A 93 -19.25 -9.00 0.66
N GLU A 94 -18.49 -8.98 1.76
CA GLU A 94 -19.03 -8.69 3.08
C GLU A 94 -19.52 -7.25 3.21
N THR A 95 -18.79 -6.29 2.64
CA THR A 95 -19.16 -4.87 2.60
C THR A 95 -20.44 -4.69 1.79
N TYR A 96 -20.54 -5.34 0.63
CA TYR A 96 -21.74 -5.31 -0.21
C TYR A 96 -22.93 -5.98 0.47
N ASN A 97 -22.72 -7.13 1.13
CA ASN A 97 -23.77 -7.77 1.92
C ASN A 97 -24.21 -6.87 3.10
N ALA A 98 -23.30 -6.10 3.68
CA ALA A 98 -23.63 -5.15 4.73
C ALA A 98 -24.42 -3.94 4.21
N SER A 99 -24.15 -3.43 3.00
CA SER A 99 -24.96 -2.38 2.38
C SER A 99 -26.36 -2.88 2.04
N ILE A 100 -26.51 -4.08 1.46
CA ILE A 100 -27.83 -4.69 1.23
C ILE A 100 -28.61 -4.78 2.55
N LYS A 101 -27.97 -5.30 3.61
CA LYS A 101 -28.63 -5.41 4.92
C LYS A 101 -29.02 -4.04 5.48
N ARG A 102 -28.22 -2.99 5.28
CA ARG A 102 -28.51 -1.65 5.81
C ARG A 102 -29.58 -0.94 5.00
N ASP A 103 -29.45 -0.94 3.68
CA ASP A 103 -30.13 0.00 2.79
C ASP A 103 -31.32 -0.65 2.07
N VAL A 104 -31.30 -1.97 1.87
CA VAL A 104 -32.35 -2.71 1.16
C VAL A 104 -33.31 -3.41 2.12
N THR A 105 -32.78 -4.20 3.05
CA THR A 105 -33.62 -4.94 4.01
C THR A 105 -33.84 -4.21 5.33
N LEU A 106 -33.11 -3.10 5.57
CA LEU A 106 -33.13 -2.36 6.84
C LEU A 106 -32.92 -3.27 8.06
N ARG A 107 -32.09 -4.31 7.87
CA ARG A 107 -31.78 -5.38 8.83
C ARG A 107 -32.99 -6.21 9.27
N ARG A 108 -34.09 -6.16 8.53
CA ARG A 108 -35.29 -6.96 8.78
C ARG A 108 -35.23 -8.28 7.99
N LYS A 109 -35.84 -9.32 8.55
CA LYS A 109 -36.11 -10.56 7.81
C LYS A 109 -37.33 -10.34 6.94
N LEU A 110 -37.19 -10.56 5.63
CA LEU A 110 -38.27 -10.43 4.66
C LEU A 110 -38.68 -11.83 4.18
N MET A 111 -39.95 -11.99 3.83
CA MET A 111 -40.41 -13.14 3.07
C MET A 111 -39.75 -13.14 1.68
N VAL A 112 -39.55 -14.32 1.10
CA VAL A 112 -38.82 -14.48 -0.18
C VAL A 112 -39.39 -13.59 -1.29
N GLY A 113 -40.72 -13.51 -1.44
CA GLY A 113 -41.34 -12.65 -2.45
C GLY A 113 -40.98 -11.18 -2.28
N ALA A 114 -41.15 -10.63 -1.07
CA ALA A 114 -40.78 -9.25 -0.76
C ALA A 114 -39.27 -9.00 -0.88
N LEU A 115 -38.43 -10.00 -0.61
CA LEU A 115 -36.99 -9.91 -0.81
C LEU A 115 -36.63 -9.80 -2.30
N LEU A 116 -37.27 -10.62 -3.15
CA LEU A 116 -37.04 -10.59 -4.60
C LEU A 116 -37.41 -9.23 -5.19
N ASP A 117 -38.55 -8.64 -4.80
CA ASP A 117 -38.94 -7.31 -5.24
C ASP A 117 -37.90 -6.25 -4.88
N ARG A 118 -37.38 -6.31 -3.65
CA ARG A 118 -36.33 -5.39 -3.17
C ARG A 118 -35.01 -5.57 -3.89
N LEU A 119 -34.60 -6.82 -4.14
CA LEU A 119 -33.39 -7.12 -4.92
C LEU A 119 -33.53 -6.68 -6.37
N LEU A 120 -34.72 -6.80 -6.97
CA LEU A 120 -34.97 -6.34 -8.34
C LEU A 120 -34.84 -4.81 -8.46
N ILE A 121 -35.35 -4.06 -7.48
CA ILE A 121 -35.15 -2.61 -7.38
C ILE A 121 -33.66 -2.28 -7.24
N LEU A 122 -32.94 -3.00 -6.37
CA LEU A 122 -31.49 -2.83 -6.21
C LEU A 122 -30.77 -3.05 -7.55
N CYS A 123 -31.05 -4.16 -8.24
CA CYS A 123 -30.44 -4.47 -9.54
C CYS A 123 -30.71 -3.38 -10.58
N ARG A 124 -31.93 -2.83 -10.64
CA ARG A 124 -32.27 -1.70 -11.52
C ARG A 124 -31.51 -0.42 -11.15
N GLY A 125 -31.32 -0.16 -9.85
CA GLY A 125 -30.52 0.99 -9.39
C GLY A 125 -29.05 0.83 -9.73
N GLU A 126 -28.48 -0.35 -9.48
CA GLU A 126 -27.08 -0.66 -9.79
C GLU A 126 -26.81 -0.70 -11.30
N SER A 127 -27.77 -1.15 -12.13
CA SER A 127 -27.60 -1.14 -13.59
C SER A 127 -27.45 0.28 -14.16
N VAL A 128 -28.07 1.29 -13.52
CA VAL A 128 -27.90 2.71 -13.91
C VAL A 128 -26.57 3.27 -13.41
N ARG A 129 -26.03 2.72 -12.32
CA ARG A 129 -24.76 3.14 -11.70
C ARG A 129 -23.56 2.33 -12.21
N ALA A 130 -23.74 1.54 -13.27
CA ALA A 130 -22.74 0.62 -13.78
C ALA A 130 -21.39 1.34 -13.97
N ARG A 131 -20.41 0.92 -13.18
CA ARG A 131 -19.02 1.35 -13.34
C ARG A 131 -18.36 0.43 -14.36
N ALA A 132 -17.46 0.98 -15.16
CA ALA A 132 -16.61 0.16 -16.01
C ALA A 132 -15.84 -0.84 -15.13
N PHE A 133 -15.81 -2.10 -15.55
CA PHE A 133 -14.89 -3.07 -14.99
C PHE A 133 -13.48 -2.64 -15.41
N LEU A 134 -12.56 -2.65 -14.46
CA LEU A 134 -11.16 -2.35 -14.70
C LEU A 134 -10.45 -3.66 -14.95
N ASP A 135 -9.76 -3.76 -16.08
CA ASP A 135 -8.97 -4.93 -16.44
C ASP A 135 -7.57 -4.90 -15.80
N GLU A 136 -7.15 -3.72 -15.31
CA GLU A 136 -5.86 -3.50 -14.65
C GLU A 136 -6.01 -2.97 -13.21
N PRO A 137 -5.04 -3.25 -12.32
CA PRO A 137 -5.07 -2.76 -10.94
C PRO A 137 -5.01 -1.23 -10.86
N ALA A 138 -6.14 -0.58 -10.60
CA ALA A 138 -6.16 0.85 -10.34
C ALA A 138 -5.69 1.20 -8.92
N HIS A 139 -5.03 2.35 -8.80
CA HIS A 139 -4.62 2.89 -7.52
C HIS A 139 -5.83 3.35 -6.70
N SER A 140 -5.92 2.91 -5.44
CA SER A 140 -6.98 3.41 -4.55
C SER A 140 -6.74 4.86 -4.12
N ASP A 141 -7.80 5.65 -3.96
CA ASP A 141 -7.71 7.02 -3.44
C ASP A 141 -6.99 7.11 -2.07
N ARG A 142 -7.08 6.04 -1.28
CA ARG A 142 -6.38 5.93 0.00
C ARG A 142 -4.87 5.81 -0.22
N LEU A 143 -4.45 4.97 -1.17
CA LEU A 143 -3.04 4.79 -1.50
C LEU A 143 -2.44 6.10 -2.03
N VAL A 144 -3.14 6.76 -2.95
CA VAL A 144 -2.81 8.11 -3.45
C VAL A 144 -2.61 9.11 -2.29
N ARG A 145 -3.61 9.22 -1.40
CA ARG A 145 -3.53 10.12 -0.23
C ARG A 145 -2.36 9.78 0.69
N ARG A 146 -2.08 8.49 0.88
CA ARG A 146 -0.94 8.01 1.68
C ARG A 146 0.39 8.39 1.05
N THR A 147 0.59 8.11 -0.24
CA THR A 147 1.82 8.47 -0.96
C THR A 147 2.09 9.97 -0.84
N ASN A 148 1.06 10.80 -1.05
CA ASN A 148 1.20 12.25 -0.97
C ASN A 148 1.48 12.74 0.45
N ALA A 149 0.89 12.13 1.47
CA ALA A 149 1.19 12.47 2.86
C ALA A 149 2.64 12.11 3.22
N LEU A 150 3.07 10.90 2.90
CA LEU A 150 4.44 10.45 3.16
C LEU A 150 5.49 11.27 2.40
N ALA A 151 5.23 11.62 1.13
CA ALA A 151 6.13 12.44 0.34
C ALA A 151 6.24 13.88 0.89
N ARG A 152 5.12 14.49 1.31
CA ARG A 152 5.12 15.83 1.92
C ARG A 152 5.92 15.88 3.22
N ASP A 153 5.87 14.82 4.01
CA ASP A 153 6.59 14.71 5.28
C ASP A 153 8.05 14.24 5.10
N GLY A 154 8.53 14.05 3.85
CA GLY A 154 9.88 13.59 3.55
C GLY A 154 10.14 12.11 3.87
N LEU A 155 9.09 11.36 4.19
CA LEU A 155 9.14 9.93 4.53
C LEU A 155 9.23 9.04 3.30
N LEU A 156 8.97 9.59 2.10
CA LEU A 156 9.31 8.96 0.82
C LEU A 156 10.26 9.88 0.07
N HIS A 157 11.38 9.33 -0.36
CA HIS A 157 12.36 10.06 -1.16
C HIS A 157 13.14 9.15 -2.09
N GLU A 158 13.67 9.73 -3.16
CA GLU A 158 14.54 9.04 -4.11
C GLU A 158 15.96 9.00 -3.55
N CYS A 159 16.56 7.80 -3.49
CA CYS A 159 17.97 7.64 -3.19
C CYS A 159 18.78 7.82 -4.48
N ARG A 160 19.45 8.97 -4.60
CA ARG A 160 20.40 9.21 -5.68
C ARG A 160 21.80 8.89 -5.19
N PRO A 161 22.57 8.05 -5.89
CA PRO A 161 23.97 7.84 -5.54
C PRO A 161 24.69 9.19 -5.63
N ASP A 162 25.48 9.50 -4.59
CA ASP A 162 26.31 10.71 -4.59
C ASP A 162 27.22 10.70 -5.82
N ARG A 163 27.41 11.88 -6.44
CA ARG A 163 28.29 12.08 -7.61
C ARG A 163 29.75 11.70 -7.34
N ASN A 164 30.12 11.54 -6.07
CA ASN A 164 31.45 11.16 -5.63
C ASN A 164 31.50 9.71 -5.12
N SER A 165 30.39 8.97 -5.17
CA SER A 165 30.35 7.58 -4.75
C SER A 165 31.05 6.69 -5.76
N VAL A 166 31.67 5.62 -5.28
CA VAL A 166 32.31 4.60 -6.13
C VAL A 166 31.29 4.01 -7.13
N SER A 167 30.03 3.85 -6.73
CA SER A 167 28.94 3.41 -7.61
C SER A 167 28.63 4.38 -8.76
N PHE A 168 28.75 5.69 -8.53
CA PHE A 168 28.62 6.71 -9.58
C PHE A 168 29.84 6.73 -10.52
N LEU A 169 31.05 6.57 -9.96
CA LEU A 169 32.31 6.58 -10.72
C LEU A 169 32.57 5.30 -11.52
N LEU A 170 32.09 4.16 -11.04
CA LEU A 170 32.19 2.86 -11.73
C LEU A 170 31.23 2.74 -12.93
N GLY A 171 30.44 3.78 -13.23
CA GLY A 171 29.65 3.83 -14.44
C GLY A 171 28.62 2.71 -14.52
N ASN A 172 27.63 2.70 -13.62
CA ASN A 172 26.32 2.08 -13.91
C ASN A 172 25.55 2.91 -14.99
N THR A 173 26.27 3.44 -15.98
CA THR A 173 25.75 4.18 -17.13
C THR A 173 25.82 3.30 -18.36
N THR A 174 25.21 2.11 -18.35
CA THR A 174 25.01 1.33 -19.58
C THR A 174 23.77 0.46 -19.48
N SER A 175 22.60 1.06 -19.65
CA SER A 175 21.49 0.54 -20.47
C SER A 175 20.36 1.57 -20.40
N GLU A 176 19.65 1.80 -21.50
CA GLU A 176 18.42 2.61 -21.48
C GLU A 176 17.41 2.11 -20.42
N ALA A 177 17.49 0.82 -20.05
CA ALA A 177 16.73 0.20 -18.96
C ALA A 177 17.09 0.72 -17.54
N ALA A 178 18.32 1.23 -17.32
CA ALA A 178 18.70 1.80 -16.02
C ALA A 178 18.09 3.20 -15.79
N ASN A 179 17.58 3.87 -16.83
CA ASN A 179 16.86 5.13 -16.68
C ASN A 179 15.41 4.91 -16.19
N SER A 180 14.87 3.69 -16.32
CA SER A 180 13.51 3.33 -15.88
C SER A 180 13.46 2.92 -14.40
N ILE A 181 14.61 2.65 -13.76
CA ILE A 181 14.67 2.19 -12.37
C ILE A 181 14.91 3.37 -11.42
N VAL A 182 14.02 3.55 -10.46
CA VAL A 182 14.08 4.58 -9.42
C VAL A 182 14.22 3.92 -8.06
N ASN A 183 15.29 4.26 -7.33
CA ASN A 183 15.49 3.80 -5.96
C ASN A 183 14.67 4.65 -4.99
N VAL A 184 13.61 4.07 -4.42
CA VAL A 184 12.71 4.78 -3.49
C VAL A 184 12.91 4.27 -2.07
N VAL A 185 13.29 5.18 -1.17
CA VAL A 185 13.43 4.91 0.26
C VAL A 185 12.13 5.32 0.97
N ALA A 186 11.60 4.40 1.78
CA ALA A 186 10.46 4.65 2.66
C ALA A 186 10.88 4.60 4.13
N VAL A 187 10.57 5.66 4.86
CA VAL A 187 10.81 5.76 6.30
C VAL A 187 9.49 5.52 7.03
N PRO A 188 9.45 4.65 8.05
CA PRO A 188 8.25 4.44 8.86
C PRO A 188 7.75 5.76 9.47
N CYS A 189 6.46 6.05 9.30
CA CYS A 189 5.86 7.21 9.93
C CYS A 189 5.82 7.03 11.46
N ALA A 190 6.16 8.09 12.18
CA ALA A 190 6.02 8.15 13.64
C ALA A 190 4.56 7.85 14.04
N ARG A 191 4.37 7.17 15.16
CA ARG A 191 3.04 6.88 15.70
C ARG A 191 2.77 7.66 16.97
N VAL A 192 1.63 8.34 17.02
CA VAL A 192 1.19 9.16 18.15
C VAL A 192 0.07 8.41 18.87
N PHE A 193 0.17 8.32 20.19
CA PHE A 193 -0.86 7.70 21.01
C PHE A 193 -2.07 8.64 21.12
N ASP A 194 -3.21 8.18 20.62
CA ASP A 194 -4.50 8.84 20.79
C ASP A 194 -5.13 8.37 22.11
N VAL A 195 -5.33 9.32 23.03
CA VAL A 195 -5.89 9.07 24.37
C VAL A 195 -7.37 8.66 24.28
N HIS A 196 -8.12 9.25 23.36
CA HIS A 196 -9.56 8.97 23.20
C HIS A 196 -9.79 7.59 22.60
N GLU A 197 -9.01 7.25 21.58
CA GLU A 197 -9.10 5.94 20.92
C GLU A 197 -8.28 4.85 21.64
N ARG A 198 -7.48 5.24 22.64
CA ARG A 198 -6.54 4.38 23.39
C ARG A 198 -5.65 3.53 22.47
N ARG A 199 -5.19 4.12 21.38
CA ARG A 199 -4.38 3.43 20.37
C ARG A 199 -3.37 4.37 19.72
N SER A 200 -2.26 3.80 19.26
CA SER A 200 -1.23 4.55 18.53
C SER A 200 -1.52 4.56 17.03
N ASN A 201 -1.80 5.73 16.48
CA ASN A 201 -2.06 5.94 15.07
C ASN A 201 -0.83 6.55 14.39
N GLU A 202 -0.66 6.35 13.09
CA GLU A 202 0.38 7.07 12.34
C GLU A 202 0.13 8.57 12.39
N ASN A 203 1.20 9.35 12.45
CA ASN A 203 1.16 10.80 12.36
C ASN A 203 0.90 11.27 10.91
N LEU A 204 -0.20 10.79 10.34
CA LEU A 204 -0.69 11.08 9.00
C LEU A 204 -2.19 11.40 9.08
N PRO A 205 -2.78 12.06 8.06
CA PRO A 205 -4.22 12.22 7.96
C PRO A 205 -4.94 10.86 8.06
N VAL A 206 -6.06 10.79 8.78
CA VAL A 206 -6.80 9.54 9.03
C VAL A 206 -7.06 8.72 7.75
N THR A 207 -7.32 9.40 6.64
CA THR A 207 -7.58 8.77 5.33
C THR A 207 -6.35 8.15 4.66
N ALA A 208 -5.16 8.38 5.20
CA ALA A 208 -3.87 7.88 4.71
C ALA A 208 -3.21 6.86 5.67
N GLN A 209 -3.71 6.74 6.90
CA GLN A 209 -3.14 5.86 7.91
C GLN A 209 -3.30 4.39 7.54
N LEU A 210 -2.38 3.53 7.99
CA LEU A 210 -2.43 2.08 7.93
C LEU A 210 -2.20 1.46 9.34
N GLY A 211 -2.69 0.24 9.51
CA GLY A 211 -2.39 -0.56 10.71
C GLY A 211 -0.90 -0.87 10.81
N VAL A 212 -0.39 -0.98 12.05
CA VAL A 212 1.04 -1.17 12.38
C VAL A 212 1.69 -2.22 11.49
N GLU A 213 1.16 -3.43 11.51
CA GLU A 213 1.75 -4.55 10.78
C GLU A 213 1.60 -4.43 9.26
N THR A 214 0.60 -3.70 8.76
CA THR A 214 0.46 -3.50 7.31
C THR A 214 1.44 -2.44 6.81
N ALA A 215 1.61 -1.34 7.56
CA ALA A 215 2.60 -0.31 7.25
C ALA A 215 4.03 -0.89 7.28
N ARG A 216 4.31 -1.78 8.23
CA ARG A 216 5.62 -2.46 8.31
C ARG A 216 5.98 -3.24 7.05
N MET A 217 4.99 -3.80 6.34
CA MET A 217 5.24 -4.52 5.08
C MET A 217 5.67 -3.61 3.93
N GLU A 218 5.52 -2.29 4.05
CA GLU A 218 6.07 -1.33 3.07
C GLU A 218 7.61 -1.28 3.15
N VAL A 219 8.19 -1.50 4.34
CA VAL A 219 9.63 -1.35 4.60
C VAL A 219 10.35 -2.67 4.89
N LEU A 220 9.62 -3.76 5.16
CA LEU A 220 10.22 -5.04 5.54
C LEU A 220 11.10 -5.60 4.42
N GLY A 221 12.40 -5.74 4.71
CA GLY A 221 13.40 -6.22 3.75
C GLY A 221 13.85 -5.17 2.73
N MET A 222 13.56 -3.89 2.97
CA MET A 222 14.03 -2.81 2.11
C MET A 222 15.57 -2.71 2.18
N PRO A 223 16.28 -2.69 1.03
CA PRO A 223 17.71 -2.41 0.99
C PRO A 223 18.06 -1.04 1.58
N SER A 224 19.32 -0.84 1.95
CA SER A 224 19.82 0.46 2.45
C SER A 224 19.67 1.59 1.43
N THR A 225 19.71 1.26 0.14
CA THR A 225 19.51 2.19 -0.97
C THR A 225 18.04 2.40 -1.33
N GLY A 226 17.10 1.74 -0.66
CA GLY A 226 15.68 1.76 -0.99
C GLY A 226 15.25 0.63 -1.92
N TRP A 227 13.98 0.65 -2.33
CA TRP A 227 13.43 -0.28 -3.30
C TRP A 227 13.76 0.14 -4.72
N GLU A 228 14.30 -0.77 -5.52
CA GLU A 228 14.46 -0.61 -6.96
C GLU A 228 13.09 -0.72 -7.64
N VAL A 229 12.47 0.42 -7.95
CA VAL A 229 11.17 0.49 -8.60
C VAL A 229 11.36 0.63 -10.10
N ASP A 230 10.83 -0.30 -10.88
CA ASP A 230 10.81 -0.20 -12.34
C ASP A 230 9.57 0.60 -12.77
N VAL A 231 9.79 1.80 -13.28
CA VAL A 231 8.74 2.73 -13.72
C VAL A 231 8.12 2.28 -15.05
N GLU A 232 8.89 1.63 -15.92
CA GLU A 232 8.44 1.19 -17.24
C GLU A 232 7.61 -0.08 -17.14
N ALA A 233 8.09 -1.07 -16.39
CA ALA A 233 7.32 -2.28 -16.08
C ALA A 233 6.24 -2.04 -15.00
N GLN A 234 6.24 -0.86 -14.35
CA GLN A 234 5.39 -0.50 -13.22
C GLN A 234 5.43 -1.53 -12.08
N THR A 235 6.63 -2.00 -11.73
CA THR A 235 6.82 -3.02 -10.70
C THR A 235 7.60 -2.51 -9.50
N CYS A 236 7.28 -3.04 -8.32
CA CYS A 236 8.03 -2.77 -7.10
C CYS A 236 8.31 -4.06 -6.32
N PRO A 237 9.54 -4.28 -5.83
CA PRO A 237 9.89 -5.48 -5.07
C PRO A 237 9.31 -5.52 -3.65
N CYS A 238 8.59 -4.49 -3.18
CA CYS A 238 8.06 -4.47 -1.82
C CYS A 238 6.91 -5.48 -1.62
N ARG A 239 6.70 -5.90 -0.37
CA ARG A 239 5.66 -6.91 -0.01
C ARG A 239 4.25 -6.41 -0.27
N VAL A 240 4.02 -5.11 -0.14
CA VAL A 240 2.72 -4.49 -0.41
C VAL A 240 2.36 -4.56 -1.89
N PHE A 241 3.33 -4.29 -2.78
CA PHE A 241 3.13 -4.43 -4.22
C PHE A 241 2.80 -5.87 -4.60
N PHE A 242 3.52 -6.85 -4.05
CA PHE A 242 3.23 -8.28 -4.29
C PHE A 242 1.78 -8.66 -3.95
N LYS A 243 1.22 -8.08 -2.88
CA LYS A 243 -0.17 -8.34 -2.47
C LYS A 243 -1.19 -7.56 -3.30
N GLN A 244 -0.94 -6.28 -3.57
CA GLN A 244 -1.96 -5.33 -4.02
C GLN A 244 -1.81 -4.89 -5.48
N GLY A 245 -0.73 -5.30 -6.17
CA GLY A 245 -0.41 -4.81 -7.52
C GLY A 245 -0.05 -3.33 -7.57
N SER A 246 0.00 -2.66 -6.42
CA SER A 246 0.31 -1.24 -6.29
C SER A 246 0.87 -0.95 -4.90
N CYS A 247 1.70 0.08 -4.78
CA CYS A 247 2.28 0.50 -3.50
C CYS A 247 2.66 1.99 -3.53
N VAL A 248 3.03 2.52 -2.36
CA VAL A 248 3.44 3.92 -2.22
C VAL A 248 4.73 4.24 -2.98
N HIS A 249 5.66 3.28 -3.11
CA HIS A 249 6.93 3.48 -3.83
C HIS A 249 6.72 3.62 -5.33
N LEU A 250 5.87 2.76 -5.91
CA LEU A 250 5.53 2.81 -7.33
C LEU A 250 4.86 4.13 -7.70
N LEU A 251 3.85 4.54 -6.92
CA LEU A 251 3.18 5.83 -7.13
C LEU A 251 4.14 7.02 -7.00
N TYR A 252 5.05 6.98 -6.02
CA TYR A 252 6.04 8.02 -5.84
C TYR A 252 7.00 8.09 -7.04
N ALA A 253 7.50 6.95 -7.51
CA ALA A 253 8.40 6.87 -8.66
C ALA A 253 7.72 7.37 -9.95
N LEU A 254 6.48 6.94 -10.22
CA LEU A 254 5.70 7.39 -11.37
C LEU A 254 5.44 8.91 -11.36
N GLY A 255 5.16 9.47 -10.17
CA GLY A 255 5.02 10.91 -9.96
C GLY A 255 6.29 11.71 -10.27
N ASN A 256 7.46 11.15 -9.92
CA ASN A 256 8.74 11.80 -10.13
C ASN A 256 9.27 11.63 -11.58
N ALA A 257 8.92 10.52 -12.23
CA ALA A 257 9.23 10.25 -13.63
C ALA A 257 8.33 11.02 -14.61
N GLY A 258 7.26 11.66 -14.13
CA GLY A 258 6.38 12.51 -14.92
C GLY A 258 5.34 11.76 -15.76
N GLY A 259 5.19 10.45 -15.57
CA GLY A 259 4.19 9.65 -16.30
C GLY A 259 2.79 9.77 -15.71
N ILE A 260 2.67 9.84 -14.37
CA ILE A 260 1.39 9.80 -13.67
C ILE A 260 1.46 10.75 -12.48
N ASP A 261 0.52 11.67 -12.34
CA ASP A 261 0.49 12.62 -11.23
C ASP A 261 0.21 11.90 -9.90
N ALA A 262 0.41 12.63 -8.82
CA ALA A 262 0.07 12.20 -7.46
C ALA A 262 -1.40 11.70 -7.29
N SER A 263 -2.28 11.91 -8.28
CA SER A 263 -3.67 11.46 -8.30
C SER A 263 -3.95 10.29 -9.25
N GLY A 264 -2.93 9.69 -9.86
CA GLY A 264 -3.09 8.56 -10.76
C GLY A 264 -3.43 8.95 -12.20
N ARG A 265 -3.31 10.22 -12.59
CA ARG A 265 -3.64 10.71 -13.95
C ARG A 265 -2.40 10.93 -14.78
N GLU A 266 -2.45 10.56 -16.05
CA GLU A 266 -1.37 10.87 -16.99
C GLU A 266 -1.08 12.38 -17.00
N THR A 267 0.19 12.74 -16.77
CA THR A 267 0.59 14.14 -16.76
C THR A 267 1.29 14.48 -18.07
N LEU A 268 0.75 15.43 -18.83
CA LEU A 268 1.49 16.05 -19.93
C LEU A 268 2.57 16.95 -19.33
N VAL A 269 3.80 16.43 -19.26
CA VAL A 269 4.95 17.21 -18.78
C VAL A 269 5.55 17.99 -19.95
N TYR A 270 5.64 19.31 -19.80
CA TYR A 270 6.41 20.15 -20.71
C TYR A 270 7.92 19.87 -20.52
N SER A 271 8.51 19.11 -21.43
CA SER A 271 9.95 18.80 -21.49
C SER A 271 10.82 19.95 -22.00
N GLY A 272 10.30 21.18 -22.04
CA GLY A 272 11.11 22.34 -22.38
C GLY A 272 12.06 22.75 -21.25
N PRO A 273 13.07 23.59 -21.53
CA PRO A 273 14.06 23.97 -20.54
C PRO A 273 13.38 24.63 -19.33
N THR A 274 13.52 23.99 -18.17
CA THR A 274 13.01 24.45 -16.87
C THR A 274 13.47 25.90 -16.58
N LYS A 275 12.69 26.66 -15.79
CA LYS A 275 13.02 28.05 -15.41
C LYS A 275 14.46 28.21 -14.86
N ARG A 276 15.06 27.16 -14.27
CA ARG A 276 16.47 27.12 -13.84
C ARG A 276 17.50 27.20 -14.98
N LYS A 277 17.15 26.83 -16.21
CA LYS A 277 18.00 27.02 -17.40
C LYS A 277 17.88 28.42 -18.02
N ARG A 278 16.82 29.18 -17.71
CA ARG A 278 16.66 30.58 -18.17
C ARG A 278 17.63 31.54 -17.47
N THR A 279 18.03 31.27 -16.22
CA THR A 279 18.97 32.12 -15.48
C THR A 279 20.42 32.04 -15.96
N ARG A 280 20.76 31.13 -16.90
CA ARG A 280 22.10 31.02 -17.51
C ARG A 280 22.18 31.44 -18.98
N ARG A 281 21.10 31.96 -19.56
CA ARG A 281 21.19 32.68 -20.83
C ARG A 281 21.14 34.16 -20.53
N VAL A 282 22.26 34.85 -20.78
CA VAL A 282 22.29 36.30 -20.97
C VAL A 282 21.16 36.63 -21.94
N GLN A 283 20.15 37.37 -21.46
CA GLN A 283 19.06 37.83 -22.30
C GLN A 283 19.65 38.87 -23.26
N ASN A 284 19.87 38.47 -24.50
CA ASN A 284 19.93 39.43 -25.58
C ASN A 284 18.50 39.93 -25.83
N ALA A 285 18.35 41.25 -25.65
CA ALA A 285 17.29 42.17 -26.06
C ALA A 285 15.91 41.58 -26.43
N GLY A 286 14.86 42.06 -25.74
CA GLY A 286 13.52 42.02 -26.34
C GLY A 286 12.31 42.15 -25.42
N ARG A 287 12.43 42.10 -24.08
CA ARG A 287 11.26 42.30 -23.22
C ARG A 287 11.58 42.92 -21.85
N PRO A 288 10.89 43.99 -21.44
CA PRO A 288 11.03 44.57 -20.10
C PRO A 288 10.68 43.58 -19.00
N ALA A 289 11.37 43.69 -17.86
CA ALA A 289 11.21 42.80 -16.71
C ALA A 289 9.90 43.01 -15.92
N PHE A 290 9.19 44.12 -16.15
CA PHE A 290 7.94 44.45 -15.46
C PHE A 290 6.84 44.83 -16.46
N ASN A 291 5.61 44.42 -16.17
CA ASN A 291 4.43 44.85 -16.93
C ASN A 291 4.07 46.27 -16.48
N GLY A 292 4.55 47.27 -17.22
CA GLY A 292 4.15 48.67 -17.08
C GLY A 292 3.43 49.17 -18.34
N PRO A 293 2.70 50.29 -18.27
CA PRO A 293 2.12 50.93 -19.45
C PRO A 293 3.21 51.26 -20.48
N ALA A 294 2.86 51.14 -21.76
CA ALA A 294 3.79 51.05 -22.90
C ALA A 294 4.73 52.26 -23.13
N LEU A 295 4.70 53.28 -22.28
CA LEU A 295 5.50 54.51 -22.39
C LEU A 295 6.03 54.99 -21.02
N ALA A 296 6.51 54.08 -20.18
CA ALA A 296 7.37 54.48 -19.06
C ALA A 296 8.80 54.68 -19.60
N LEU A 297 9.27 55.92 -19.58
CA LEU A 297 10.65 56.28 -19.93
C LEU A 297 11.59 55.87 -18.80
N GLU A 298 12.44 54.87 -19.08
CA GLU A 298 13.84 54.82 -18.61
C GLU A 298 14.73 54.38 -19.79
#